data_AF-A0A7Z2ZU72-F1
#
_entry.id   AF-A0A7Z2ZU72-F1
#
_cell.length_a   1.000
_cell.length_b   1.000
_cell.length_c   1.000
_cell.angle_alpha   90.00
_cell.angle_beta   90.00
_cell.angle_gamma   90.00
#
_symmetry.space_group_name_H-M   'P 1'
#
loop_
_entity.id
_entity.type
_entity.pdbx_description
1 polymer ?
#
loop_
_entity_poly.entity_id
_entity_poly.type
_entity_poly.pdbx_seq_one_letter_code
_entity_poly.pdbx_strand_id
1 'polypeptide(L)'
;MAVSCLAAACSTGEGPPLGDFPAIEKIATDQPFTLTAPGSRSPAAFTYTSSNAAVATIDGATVTIKGVGTSTITASQERIGSYGPTAKSTTLTVTLTPVACPAGQARVNGSCQAVPACVSPAKLDQARNQCIAPGSSGDTVTVLSTGLTWRGVTDADTWTNARDFFTGSVIDSVGGWRLPTQAELSDLYVSGAFAGHKWALGNTWTSTPGTTGQASSHVVVALDAASTGERIASTAQRLDTLGAYVSCVR
;
A
#
# COMPACT_ATOMS: atom_id res chain seq x y z
N MET A 1 33.83 -40.61 -62.65
CA MET A 1 32.50 -39.95 -62.75
C MET A 1 31.85 -40.03 -61.38
N ALA A 2 31.72 -38.89 -60.71
CA ALA A 2 31.06 -38.78 -59.43
C ALA A 2 29.53 -38.87 -59.65
N VAL A 3 28.86 -39.69 -58.84
CA VAL A 3 27.41 -39.65 -58.67
C VAL A 3 27.17 -39.24 -57.22
N SER A 4 26.53 -38.08 -57.09
CA SER A 4 26.10 -37.44 -55.86
C SER A 4 25.24 -38.37 -54.99
N CYS A 5 25.47 -38.34 -53.68
CA CYS A 5 24.43 -38.64 -52.71
C CYS A 5 24.38 -37.48 -51.70
N LEU A 6 23.22 -36.82 -51.68
CA LEU A 6 22.85 -35.71 -50.80
C LEU A 6 22.23 -36.29 -49.52
N ALA A 7 22.35 -35.54 -48.42
CA ALA A 7 21.63 -35.67 -47.14
C ALA A 7 22.20 -36.59 -46.04
N ALA A 8 22.69 -35.96 -44.98
CA ALA A 8 22.03 -35.98 -43.67
C ALA A 8 22.58 -34.84 -42.81
N ALA A 9 21.86 -33.73 -42.74
CA ALA A 9 22.06 -32.75 -41.68
C ALA A 9 21.68 -33.43 -40.36
N CYS A 10 22.64 -33.59 -39.46
CA CYS A 10 22.38 -33.98 -38.08
C CYS A 10 21.55 -32.86 -37.44
N SER A 11 20.22 -32.98 -37.40
CA SER A 11 19.40 -32.15 -36.53
C SER A 11 19.63 -32.65 -35.11
N THR A 12 20.58 -32.05 -34.39
CA THR A 12 20.65 -32.22 -32.94
C THR A 12 19.27 -31.90 -32.40
N GLY A 13 18.64 -32.86 -31.73
CA GLY A 13 17.25 -32.79 -31.31
C GLY A 13 16.98 -31.79 -30.18
N GLU A 14 17.70 -30.68 -30.14
CA GLU A 14 17.62 -29.62 -29.15
C GLU A 14 16.56 -28.58 -29.56
N GLY A 15 15.76 -28.16 -28.60
CA GLY A 15 14.73 -27.15 -28.80
C GLY A 15 15.28 -25.74 -28.94
N PRO A 16 14.41 -24.75 -29.21
CA PRO A 16 14.84 -23.35 -29.24
C PRO A 16 15.41 -22.93 -27.88
N PRO A 17 16.39 -22.02 -27.85
CA PRO A 17 16.92 -21.49 -26.60
C PRO A 17 15.82 -20.73 -25.84
N LEU A 18 15.80 -20.91 -24.53
CA LEU A 18 14.86 -20.24 -23.64
C LEU A 18 15.43 -18.92 -23.09
N GLY A 19 14.57 -17.90 -23.03
CA GLY A 19 14.82 -16.59 -22.45
C GLY A 19 15.03 -16.65 -20.93
N ASP A 20 15.20 -15.51 -20.28
CA ASP A 20 15.59 -15.46 -18.87
C ASP A 20 14.61 -16.18 -17.94
N PHE A 21 15.19 -16.89 -16.96
CA PHE A 21 14.45 -17.50 -15.87
C PHE A 21 15.17 -17.12 -14.58
N PRO A 22 14.89 -15.92 -14.02
CA PRO A 22 15.66 -15.35 -12.93
C PRO A 22 15.48 -16.13 -11.62
N ALA A 23 16.44 -15.98 -10.71
CA ALA A 23 16.35 -16.54 -9.36
C ALA A 23 15.11 -16.02 -8.62
N ILE A 24 14.52 -16.87 -7.79
CA ILE A 24 13.30 -16.58 -7.04
C ILE A 24 13.66 -16.58 -5.55
N GLU A 25 13.38 -15.49 -4.86
CA GLU A 25 13.52 -15.38 -3.42
C GLU A 25 12.15 -15.26 -2.76
N LYS A 26 11.93 -16.04 -1.70
CA LYS A 26 10.70 -16.08 -0.92
C LYS A 26 10.99 -16.22 0.56
N ILE A 27 9.97 -15.94 1.37
CA ILE A 27 9.97 -16.27 2.79
C ILE A 27 8.95 -17.36 3.10
N ALA A 28 9.16 -18.09 4.20
CA ALA A 28 8.33 -19.24 4.56
C ALA A 28 6.83 -18.91 4.74
N THR A 29 6.49 -17.64 4.96
CA THR A 29 5.10 -17.16 5.15
C THR A 29 4.46 -16.60 3.88
N ASP A 30 5.18 -16.57 2.74
CA ASP A 30 4.61 -16.07 1.50
C ASP A 30 3.45 -16.98 1.02
N GLN A 31 2.39 -16.35 0.51
CA GLN A 31 1.26 -17.07 -0.12
C GLN A 31 1.73 -17.79 -1.40
N PRO A 32 0.96 -18.79 -1.89
CA PRO A 32 1.22 -19.41 -3.18
C PRO A 32 1.34 -18.38 -4.30
N PHE A 33 2.27 -18.59 -5.22
CA PHE A 33 2.55 -17.66 -6.30
C PHE A 33 2.62 -18.37 -7.66
N THR A 34 2.39 -17.64 -8.74
CA THR A 34 2.44 -18.20 -10.10
C THR A 34 3.81 -17.92 -10.73
N LEU A 35 4.38 -18.93 -11.40
CA LEU A 35 5.63 -18.82 -12.14
C LEU A 35 5.42 -18.06 -13.45
N THR A 36 6.36 -17.18 -13.77
CA THR A 36 6.46 -16.58 -15.11
C THR A 36 7.35 -17.48 -15.98
N ALA A 37 6.82 -17.94 -17.12
CA ALA A 37 7.57 -18.73 -18.07
C ALA A 37 8.75 -17.95 -18.66
N PRO A 38 9.90 -18.60 -18.93
CA PRO A 38 10.92 -17.99 -19.76
C PRO A 38 10.39 -17.77 -21.18
N GLY A 39 10.90 -16.75 -21.87
CA GLY A 39 10.55 -16.51 -23.27
C GLY A 39 10.92 -17.71 -24.14
N SER A 40 10.05 -18.11 -25.08
CA SER A 40 10.31 -19.20 -26.01
C SER A 40 9.78 -18.90 -27.41
N ARG A 41 10.42 -19.51 -28.42
CA ARG A 41 9.93 -19.55 -29.80
C ARG A 41 9.06 -20.77 -30.09
N SER A 42 9.04 -21.76 -29.20
CA SER A 42 8.19 -22.95 -29.31
C SER A 42 6.78 -22.66 -28.77
N PRO A 43 5.71 -23.08 -29.46
CA PRO A 43 4.33 -22.96 -28.97
C PRO A 43 3.96 -24.03 -27.92
N ALA A 44 4.86 -24.96 -27.58
CA ALA A 44 4.61 -25.97 -26.56
C ALA A 44 4.29 -25.33 -25.19
N ALA A 45 3.38 -25.91 -24.44
CA ALA A 45 3.12 -25.47 -23.07
C ALA A 45 4.35 -25.75 -22.17
N PHE A 46 4.54 -24.91 -21.16
CA PHE A 46 5.54 -25.17 -20.12
C PHE A 46 4.97 -26.11 -19.05
N THR A 47 5.77 -27.11 -18.68
CA THR A 47 5.60 -27.88 -17.45
C THR A 47 6.69 -27.51 -16.46
N TYR A 48 6.37 -27.54 -15.17
CA TYR A 48 7.29 -27.12 -14.11
C TYR A 48 7.51 -28.22 -13.09
N THR A 49 8.75 -28.36 -12.62
CA THR A 49 9.10 -29.27 -11.53
C THR A 49 9.93 -28.55 -10.48
N SER A 50 9.86 -29.06 -9.25
CA SER A 50 10.66 -28.62 -8.10
C SER A 50 11.56 -29.78 -7.68
N SER A 51 12.86 -29.54 -7.52
CA SER A 51 13.79 -30.58 -7.06
C SER A 51 13.60 -30.95 -5.58
N ASN A 52 12.90 -30.11 -4.80
CA ASN A 52 12.68 -30.31 -3.37
C ASN A 52 11.24 -29.96 -2.95
N ALA A 53 10.40 -30.99 -2.80
CA ALA A 53 9.01 -30.86 -2.36
C ALA A 53 8.86 -30.41 -0.89
N ALA A 54 9.88 -30.60 -0.06
CA ALA A 54 9.87 -30.08 1.32
C ALA A 54 10.04 -28.56 1.36
N VAL A 55 10.61 -27.95 0.30
CA VAL A 55 10.73 -26.49 0.16
C VAL A 55 9.54 -25.93 -0.60
N ALA A 56 9.20 -26.51 -1.75
CA ALA A 56 8.06 -26.06 -2.55
C ALA A 56 7.49 -27.16 -3.46
N THR A 57 6.17 -27.19 -3.57
CA THR A 57 5.42 -28.04 -4.52
C THR A 57 4.85 -27.20 -5.65
N ILE A 58 4.70 -27.77 -6.85
CA ILE A 58 4.16 -27.07 -8.02
C ILE A 58 2.96 -27.83 -8.58
N ASP A 59 1.86 -27.12 -8.81
CA ASP A 59 0.68 -27.58 -9.54
C ASP A 59 0.41 -26.62 -10.71
N GLY A 60 0.46 -27.12 -11.94
CA GLY A 60 0.52 -26.27 -13.14
C GLY A 60 1.70 -25.30 -13.08
N ALA A 61 1.41 -24.00 -12.98
CA ALA A 61 2.41 -22.94 -12.78
C ALA A 61 2.41 -22.37 -11.35
N THR A 62 1.56 -22.86 -10.45
CA THR A 62 1.41 -22.34 -9.09
C THR A 62 2.33 -23.08 -8.13
N VAL A 63 3.22 -22.32 -7.50
CA VAL A 63 4.16 -22.78 -6.48
C VAL A 63 3.54 -22.58 -5.10
N THR A 64 3.51 -23.64 -4.30
CA THR A 64 3.14 -23.59 -2.87
C THR A 64 4.38 -23.83 -2.03
N ILE A 65 4.69 -22.88 -1.13
CA ILE A 65 5.82 -22.98 -0.21
C ILE A 65 5.47 -23.96 0.91
N LYS A 66 6.41 -24.86 1.21
CA LYS A 66 6.28 -25.89 2.25
C LYS A 66 7.27 -25.70 3.39
N GLY A 67 8.43 -25.10 3.13
CA GLY A 67 9.47 -24.94 4.13
C GLY A 67 10.65 -24.11 3.64
N VAL A 68 11.49 -23.74 4.60
CA VAL A 68 12.75 -23.01 4.38
C VAL A 68 13.76 -23.91 3.69
N GLY A 69 14.51 -23.36 2.74
CA GLY A 69 15.57 -24.07 2.04
C GLY A 69 15.67 -23.63 0.58
N THR A 70 16.40 -24.39 -0.21
CA THR A 70 16.55 -24.15 -1.64
C THR A 70 15.92 -25.26 -2.45
N SER A 71 15.31 -24.90 -3.58
CA SER A 71 14.82 -25.83 -4.59
C SER A 71 15.23 -25.33 -5.97
N THR A 72 15.55 -26.25 -6.87
CA THR A 72 15.72 -25.93 -8.29
C THR A 72 14.36 -26.07 -8.96
N ILE A 73 13.90 -25.00 -9.59
CA ILE A 73 12.69 -25.01 -10.41
C ILE A 73 13.09 -25.17 -11.86
N THR A 74 12.56 -26.20 -12.53
CA THR A 74 12.82 -26.45 -13.94
C THR A 74 11.57 -26.19 -14.75
N ALA A 75 11.67 -25.32 -15.76
CA ALA A 75 10.65 -25.10 -16.78
C ALA A 75 11.02 -25.89 -18.03
N SER A 76 10.13 -26.75 -18.51
CA SER A 76 10.38 -27.63 -19.66
C SER A 76 9.30 -27.46 -20.72
N GLN A 77 9.71 -27.49 -21.99
CA GLN A 77 8.83 -27.61 -23.14
C GLN A 77 9.16 -28.91 -23.87
N GLU A 78 8.13 -29.71 -24.14
CA GLU A 78 8.27 -30.90 -24.97
C GLU A 78 8.43 -30.53 -26.45
N ARG A 79 8.77 -31.54 -27.26
CA ARG A 79 8.83 -31.41 -28.71
C ARG A 79 7.46 -31.05 -29.28
N ILE A 80 7.42 -30.08 -30.18
CA ILE A 80 6.24 -29.82 -31.01
C ILE A 80 6.68 -29.46 -32.43
N GLY A 81 6.24 -30.26 -33.41
CA GLY A 81 6.68 -30.10 -34.80
C GLY A 81 8.21 -30.10 -34.94
N SER A 82 8.76 -29.04 -35.54
CA SER A 82 10.21 -28.85 -35.72
C SER A 82 10.93 -28.32 -34.49
N TYR A 83 10.23 -27.88 -33.44
CA TYR A 83 10.85 -27.43 -32.20
C TYR A 83 11.19 -28.65 -31.35
N GLY A 84 12.48 -28.90 -31.11
CA GLY A 84 12.93 -29.92 -30.17
C GLY A 84 12.53 -29.64 -28.71
N PRO A 85 12.67 -30.62 -27.81
CA PRO A 85 12.50 -30.39 -26.37
C PRO A 85 13.57 -29.42 -25.83
N THR A 86 13.19 -28.59 -24.86
CA THR A 86 14.08 -27.64 -24.21
C THR A 86 13.70 -27.44 -22.75
N ALA A 87 14.66 -27.09 -21.90
CA ALA A 87 14.43 -26.82 -20.49
C ALA A 87 15.37 -25.74 -19.97
N LYS A 88 14.91 -24.99 -18.97
CA LYS A 88 15.73 -24.02 -18.24
C LYS A 88 15.40 -24.10 -16.76
N SER A 89 16.43 -23.97 -15.93
CA SER A 89 16.31 -24.05 -14.48
C SER A 89 16.64 -22.73 -13.81
N THR A 90 16.00 -22.47 -12.68
CA THR A 90 16.32 -21.38 -11.77
C THR A 90 16.31 -21.86 -10.32
N THR A 91 16.91 -21.09 -9.42
CA THR A 91 16.91 -21.39 -7.99
C THR A 91 15.77 -20.65 -7.31
N LEU A 92 14.96 -21.38 -6.54
CA LEU A 92 14.07 -20.86 -5.53
C LEU A 92 14.77 -20.96 -4.17
N THR A 93 14.95 -19.83 -3.49
CA THR A 93 15.46 -19.75 -2.13
C THR A 93 14.33 -19.27 -1.21
N VAL A 94 13.99 -20.08 -0.21
CA VAL A 94 13.02 -19.76 0.84
C VAL A 94 13.76 -19.56 2.15
N THR A 95 13.65 -18.38 2.77
CA THR A 95 14.28 -18.07 4.06
C THR A 95 13.25 -17.86 5.18
N LEU A 96 13.71 -17.87 6.43
CA LEU A 96 12.89 -17.47 7.59
C LEU A 96 12.74 -15.95 7.66
N THR A 97 13.83 -15.24 7.38
CA THR A 97 13.87 -13.78 7.44
C THR A 97 14.26 -13.26 6.06
N PRO A 98 13.47 -12.33 5.50
CA PRO A 98 13.87 -11.65 4.29
C PRO A 98 15.14 -10.83 4.55
N VAL A 99 16.05 -10.73 3.57
CA VAL A 99 17.14 -9.74 3.62
C VAL A 99 16.52 -8.36 3.81
N ALA A 100 17.03 -7.61 4.79
CA ALA A 100 16.56 -6.27 5.11
C ALA A 100 16.63 -5.37 3.87
N CYS A 101 15.59 -4.57 3.65
CA CYS A 101 15.63 -3.58 2.58
C CYS A 101 16.59 -2.43 2.93
N PRO A 102 17.13 -1.73 1.92
CA PRO A 102 17.79 -0.44 2.11
C PRO A 102 16.95 0.53 2.95
N ALA A 103 17.59 1.47 3.62
CA ALA A 103 16.90 2.49 4.42
C ALA A 103 15.82 3.21 3.58
N GLY A 104 14.62 3.38 4.15
CA GLY A 104 13.47 4.00 3.46
C GLY A 104 12.67 3.03 2.58
N GLN A 105 12.97 1.74 2.60
CA GLN A 105 12.22 0.70 1.88
C GLN A 105 11.69 -0.37 2.84
N ALA A 106 10.60 -1.03 2.46
CA ALA A 106 10.02 -2.17 3.16
C ALA A 106 9.76 -3.30 2.16
N ARG A 107 9.76 -4.54 2.66
CA ARG A 107 9.37 -5.68 1.84
C ARG A 107 7.86 -5.75 1.71
N VAL A 108 7.40 -5.76 0.46
CA VAL A 108 5.99 -5.85 0.08
C VAL A 108 5.91 -6.92 -0.99
N ASN A 109 5.13 -7.98 -0.75
CA ASN A 109 5.03 -9.15 -1.63
C ASN A 109 6.38 -9.77 -2.04
N GLY A 110 7.35 -9.77 -1.12
CA GLY A 110 8.68 -10.37 -1.31
C GLY A 110 9.73 -9.45 -1.96
N SER A 111 9.36 -8.25 -2.42
CA SER A 111 10.29 -7.29 -3.03
C SER A 111 10.45 -6.03 -2.17
N CYS A 112 11.64 -5.41 -2.19
CA CYS A 112 11.85 -4.12 -1.55
C CYS A 112 11.20 -3.00 -2.37
N GLN A 113 10.29 -2.26 -1.74
CA GLN A 113 9.61 -1.11 -2.32
C GLN A 113 9.86 0.12 -1.46
N ALA A 114 9.88 1.29 -2.09
CA ALA A 114 9.92 2.56 -1.36
C ALA A 114 8.72 2.66 -0.42
N VAL A 115 8.98 3.03 0.82
CA VAL A 115 7.94 3.30 1.81
C VAL A 115 7.53 4.76 1.66
N PRO A 116 6.24 5.06 1.42
CA PRO A 116 5.79 6.44 1.42
C PRO A 116 5.98 7.06 2.81
N ALA A 117 6.48 8.29 2.86
CA ALA A 117 6.54 9.05 4.10
C ALA A 117 5.11 9.49 4.47
N CYS A 118 4.53 8.87 5.50
CA CYS A 118 3.20 9.24 5.95
C CYS A 118 3.26 10.51 6.79
N VAL A 119 2.43 11.49 6.43
CA VAL A 119 2.20 12.68 7.24
C VAL A 119 1.23 12.31 8.34
N SER A 120 1.64 12.54 9.59
CA SER A 120 0.79 12.32 10.76
C SER A 120 -0.53 13.12 10.61
N PRO A 121 -1.69 12.59 11.01
CA PRO A 121 -1.88 11.35 11.78
C PRO A 121 -1.93 10.07 10.92
N ALA A 122 -1.75 10.14 9.59
CA ALA A 122 -1.71 8.93 8.77
C ALA A 122 -0.60 7.98 9.23
N LYS A 123 -0.90 6.68 9.23
CA LYS A 123 0.06 5.63 9.54
C LYS A 123 0.29 4.78 8.31
N LEU A 124 1.50 4.26 8.16
CA LEU A 124 1.79 3.30 7.11
C LEU A 124 1.09 1.98 7.41
N ASP A 125 0.22 1.55 6.50
CA ASP A 125 -0.21 0.17 6.40
C ASP A 125 0.91 -0.63 5.74
N GLN A 126 1.66 -1.38 6.54
CA GLN A 126 2.78 -2.19 6.06
C GLN A 126 2.33 -3.30 5.09
N ALA A 127 1.10 -3.81 5.19
CA ALA A 127 0.61 -4.87 4.32
C ALA A 127 0.29 -4.32 2.92
N ARG A 128 -0.20 -3.09 2.84
CA ARG A 128 -0.57 -2.43 1.58
C ARG A 128 0.49 -1.48 1.03
N ASN A 129 1.52 -1.18 1.82
CA ASN A 129 2.52 -0.14 1.55
C ASN A 129 1.88 1.22 1.20
N GLN A 130 0.85 1.59 1.96
CA GLN A 130 0.04 2.78 1.74
C GLN A 130 -0.15 3.54 3.04
N CYS A 131 -0.14 4.87 2.99
CA CYS A 131 -0.53 5.69 4.12
C CYS A 131 -2.04 5.63 4.27
N ILE A 132 -2.51 5.12 5.40
CA ILE A 132 -3.94 5.03 5.73
C ILE A 132 -4.30 6.09 6.76
N ALA A 133 -5.50 6.64 6.63
CA ALA A 133 -6.08 7.48 7.67
C ALA A 133 -6.18 6.69 8.99
N PRO A 134 -6.13 7.36 10.15
CA PRO A 134 -6.26 6.69 11.44
C PRO A 134 -7.54 5.86 11.54
N GLY A 135 -7.42 4.64 12.08
CA GLY A 135 -8.56 3.73 12.26
C GLY A 135 -9.61 4.22 13.26
N SER A 136 -9.26 5.20 14.11
CA SER A 136 -10.18 5.90 15.02
C SER A 136 -10.65 7.22 14.43
N SER A 137 -10.94 7.25 13.14
CA SER A 137 -11.66 8.38 12.55
C SER A 137 -13.13 8.32 13.00
N GLY A 138 -13.68 9.46 13.41
CA GLY A 138 -15.11 9.60 13.66
C GLY A 138 -15.91 9.32 12.39
N ASP A 139 -17.17 8.94 12.58
CA ASP A 139 -18.06 8.67 11.46
C ASP A 139 -18.21 9.94 10.60
N THR A 140 -18.35 9.73 9.29
CA THR A 140 -18.57 10.83 8.33
C THR A 140 -19.98 11.40 8.53
N VAL A 141 -20.08 12.73 8.60
CA VAL A 141 -21.34 13.46 8.77
C VAL A 141 -21.54 14.40 7.59
N THR A 142 -22.68 14.31 6.90
CA THR A 142 -23.04 15.28 5.85
C THR A 142 -24.10 16.24 6.38
N VAL A 143 -23.79 17.53 6.39
CA VAL A 143 -24.71 18.57 6.84
C VAL A 143 -25.46 19.10 5.61
N LEU A 144 -26.72 18.67 5.45
CA LEU A 144 -27.51 18.96 4.24
C LEU A 144 -27.72 20.45 3.96
N SER A 145 -27.78 21.29 5.00
CA SER A 145 -27.98 22.74 4.84
C SER A 145 -26.79 23.44 4.19
N THR A 146 -25.58 22.91 4.36
CA THR A 146 -24.35 23.48 3.80
C THR A 146 -23.80 22.64 2.63
N GLY A 147 -24.26 21.39 2.49
CA GLY A 147 -23.71 20.42 1.54
C GLY A 147 -22.34 19.87 1.95
N LEU A 148 -21.79 20.32 3.08
CA LEU A 148 -20.46 19.95 3.53
C LEU A 148 -20.47 18.57 4.16
N THR A 149 -19.44 17.79 3.83
CA THR A 149 -19.20 16.48 4.43
C THR A 149 -17.99 16.56 5.35
N TRP A 150 -18.17 16.06 6.56
CA TRP A 150 -17.27 16.21 7.68
C TRP A 150 -16.78 14.87 8.17
N ARG A 151 -15.53 14.83 8.65
CA ARG A 151 -15.00 13.66 9.34
C ARG A 151 -14.10 14.09 10.49
N GLY A 152 -14.33 13.49 11.65
CA GLY A 152 -13.50 13.71 12.83
C GLY A 152 -12.31 12.79 12.82
N VAL A 153 -11.19 13.23 13.38
CA VAL A 153 -10.05 12.37 13.70
C VAL A 153 -9.82 12.46 15.20
N THR A 154 -9.71 11.32 15.88
CA THR A 154 -9.53 11.33 17.33
C THR A 154 -8.10 11.63 17.76
N ASP A 155 -7.13 11.53 16.85
CA ASP A 155 -5.73 11.87 17.12
C ASP A 155 -5.53 13.39 17.16
N ALA A 156 -4.64 13.83 18.04
CA ALA A 156 -4.18 15.21 18.09
C ALA A 156 -2.82 15.35 17.40
N ASP A 157 -2.63 16.45 16.68
CA ASP A 157 -1.40 16.71 15.93
C ASP A 157 -1.06 18.21 15.86
N THR A 158 0.09 18.53 15.29
CA THR A 158 0.49 19.90 14.91
C THR A 158 -0.35 20.41 13.74
N TRP A 159 -0.41 21.73 13.60
CA TRP A 159 -1.21 22.35 12.53
C TRP A 159 -0.68 21.99 11.13
N THR A 160 0.64 22.00 10.95
CA THR A 160 1.28 21.65 9.66
C THR A 160 0.98 20.22 9.25
N ASN A 161 1.11 19.27 10.18
CA ASN A 161 0.79 17.86 9.92
C ASN A 161 -0.69 17.69 9.57
N ALA A 162 -1.58 18.33 10.32
CA ALA A 162 -3.02 18.32 10.03
C ALA A 162 -3.35 18.85 8.63
N ARG A 163 -2.78 19.99 8.25
CA ARG A 163 -2.96 20.57 6.91
C ARG A 163 -2.47 19.63 5.82
N ASP A 164 -1.24 19.15 5.96
CA ASP A 164 -0.57 18.34 4.94
C ASP A 164 -1.20 16.95 4.82
N PHE A 165 -1.70 16.39 5.93
CA PHE A 165 -2.48 15.16 5.93
C PHE A 165 -3.73 15.32 5.05
N PHE A 166 -4.54 16.35 5.23
CA PHE A 166 -5.80 16.45 4.49
C PHE A 166 -5.63 16.80 3.02
N THR A 167 -4.68 17.67 2.68
CA THR A 167 -4.42 18.01 1.27
C THR A 167 -3.86 16.83 0.48
N GLY A 168 -3.10 15.94 1.14
CA GLY A 168 -2.49 14.77 0.50
C GLY A 168 -3.29 13.47 0.60
N SER A 169 -4.33 13.40 1.43
CA SER A 169 -5.00 12.12 1.73
C SER A 169 -6.26 11.85 0.93
N VAL A 170 -6.44 10.58 0.60
CA VAL A 170 -7.71 9.99 0.17
C VAL A 170 -8.28 9.21 1.35
N ILE A 171 -9.48 9.59 1.80
CA ILE A 171 -10.16 8.99 2.94
C ILE A 171 -11.42 8.31 2.44
N ASP A 172 -11.61 7.03 2.76
CA ASP A 172 -12.74 6.21 2.29
C ASP A 172 -12.91 6.27 0.74
N SER A 173 -11.79 6.22 0.02
CA SER A 173 -11.70 6.36 -1.46
C SER A 173 -12.10 7.73 -2.01
N VAL A 174 -12.21 8.74 -1.15
CA VAL A 174 -12.59 10.10 -1.52
C VAL A 174 -11.44 11.06 -1.21
N GLY A 175 -11.02 11.86 -2.21
CA GLY A 175 -10.06 12.96 -2.03
C GLY A 175 -10.72 14.32 -1.84
N GLY A 176 -9.92 15.39 -1.81
CA GLY A 176 -10.39 16.77 -1.72
C GLY A 176 -10.70 17.26 -0.31
N TRP A 177 -10.13 16.61 0.70
CA TRP A 177 -10.27 17.01 2.10
C TRP A 177 -9.41 18.22 2.42
N ARG A 178 -9.87 19.04 3.37
CA ARG A 178 -9.10 20.15 3.93
C ARG A 178 -9.44 20.38 5.40
N LEU A 179 -8.60 21.17 6.07
CA LEU A 179 -8.97 21.78 7.34
C LEU A 179 -10.20 22.68 7.15
N PRO A 180 -11.15 22.68 8.11
CA PRO A 180 -12.26 23.61 8.10
C PRO A 180 -11.80 25.01 8.49
N THR A 181 -12.54 26.02 8.04
CA THR A 181 -12.41 27.37 8.59
C THR A 181 -13.03 27.43 10.00
N GLN A 182 -12.68 28.47 10.76
CA GLN A 182 -13.31 28.74 12.06
C GLN A 182 -14.84 28.82 11.96
N ALA A 183 -15.37 29.48 10.93
CA ALA A 183 -16.82 29.64 10.74
C ALA A 183 -17.49 28.28 10.51
N GLU A 184 -16.97 27.49 9.56
CA GLU A 184 -17.53 26.17 9.24
C GLU A 184 -17.53 25.24 10.46
N LEU A 185 -16.44 25.22 11.23
CA LEU A 185 -16.33 24.34 12.39
C LEU A 185 -17.24 24.79 13.55
N SER A 186 -17.40 26.11 13.72
CA SER A 186 -18.34 26.67 14.70
C SER A 186 -19.79 26.36 14.30
N ASP A 187 -20.14 26.47 13.02
CA ASP A 187 -21.46 26.13 12.50
C ASP A 187 -21.78 24.64 12.66
N LEU A 188 -20.80 23.76 12.40
CA LEU A 188 -20.93 22.33 12.68
C LEU A 188 -21.25 22.10 14.17
N TYR A 189 -20.50 22.75 15.07
CA TYR A 189 -20.72 22.63 16.50
C TYR A 189 -22.11 23.11 16.93
N VAL A 190 -22.56 24.28 16.45
CA VAL A 190 -23.89 24.84 16.75
C VAL A 190 -25.01 23.98 16.18
N SER A 191 -24.82 23.40 14.98
CA SER A 191 -25.80 22.48 14.39
C SER A 191 -25.99 21.21 15.23
N GLY A 192 -24.91 20.70 15.83
CA GLY A 192 -24.92 19.49 16.66
C GLY A 192 -24.79 18.21 15.87
N ALA A 193 -24.54 18.33 14.57
CA ALA A 193 -24.38 17.21 13.68
C ALA A 193 -23.20 16.29 14.05
N PHE A 194 -22.23 16.76 14.86
CA PHE A 194 -21.13 15.93 15.36
C PHE A 194 -21.54 14.95 16.49
N ALA A 195 -22.69 15.16 17.14
CA ALA A 195 -23.11 14.37 18.29
C ALA A 195 -23.35 12.90 17.92
N GLY A 196 -22.81 11.97 18.71
CA GLY A 196 -22.95 10.52 18.46
C GLY A 196 -22.01 9.94 17.41
N HIS A 197 -21.21 10.76 16.71
CA HIS A 197 -20.34 10.30 15.62
C HIS A 197 -18.89 9.97 16.05
N LYS A 198 -18.65 9.77 17.36
CA LYS A 198 -17.34 9.38 17.94
C LYS A 198 -16.21 10.38 17.69
N TRP A 199 -16.53 11.66 17.51
CA TRP A 199 -15.53 12.71 17.40
C TRP A 199 -14.84 12.92 18.75
N ALA A 200 -13.52 13.10 18.75
CA ALA A 200 -12.83 13.57 19.94
C ALA A 200 -13.23 15.02 20.22
N LEU A 201 -13.59 15.29 21.48
CA LEU A 201 -14.01 16.61 21.92
C LEU A 201 -12.84 17.35 22.54
N GLY A 202 -12.71 18.63 22.20
CA GLY A 202 -11.65 19.51 22.68
C GLY A 202 -11.20 20.49 21.60
N ASN A 203 -10.04 21.11 21.82
CA ASN A 203 -9.46 22.04 20.85
C ASN A 203 -9.20 21.34 19.51
N THR A 204 -9.85 21.83 18.46
CA THR A 204 -9.79 21.27 17.12
C THR A 204 -9.26 22.31 16.13
N TRP A 205 -8.30 21.91 15.30
CA TRP A 205 -7.65 22.80 14.34
C TRP A 205 -8.59 23.36 13.28
N THR A 206 -8.33 24.59 12.87
CA THR A 206 -8.92 25.24 11.70
C THR A 206 -7.83 25.73 10.75
N SER A 207 -8.20 26.06 9.52
CA SER A 207 -7.33 26.74 8.56
C SER A 207 -7.24 28.25 8.80
N THR A 208 -7.97 28.80 9.78
CA THR A 208 -8.04 30.25 10.02
C THR A 208 -6.76 30.72 10.73
N PRO A 209 -6.01 31.68 10.14
CA PRO A 209 -4.78 32.20 10.75
C PRO A 209 -5.05 32.92 12.09
N GLY A 210 -4.08 32.86 13.00
CA GLY A 210 -4.06 33.66 14.21
C GLY A 210 -3.80 35.14 13.93
N THR A 211 -4.28 36.01 14.81
CA THR A 211 -4.21 37.49 14.67
C THR A 211 -3.32 38.19 15.70
N THR A 212 -2.81 37.49 16.72
CA THR A 212 -2.12 38.13 17.88
C THR A 212 -0.63 38.44 17.69
N GLY A 213 -0.13 38.52 16.46
CA GLY A 213 1.28 38.86 16.20
C GLY A 213 2.30 37.80 16.65
N GLN A 214 1.84 36.64 17.14
CA GLN A 214 2.68 35.46 17.34
C GLN A 214 3.01 34.83 15.98
N ALA A 215 4.29 34.61 15.70
CA ALA A 215 4.71 33.94 14.47
C ALA A 215 4.19 32.48 14.46
N SER A 216 3.47 32.12 13.39
CA SER A 216 2.94 30.77 13.09
C SER A 216 1.95 30.24 14.14
N SER A 217 0.75 30.83 14.15
CA SER A 217 -0.39 30.39 14.96
C SER A 217 -1.68 30.34 14.14
N HIS A 218 -2.60 29.47 14.56
CA HIS A 218 -3.93 29.31 13.96
C HIS A 218 -5.02 29.27 15.03
N VAL A 219 -6.26 29.50 14.60
CA VAL A 219 -7.43 29.40 15.47
C VAL A 219 -7.78 27.93 15.69
N VAL A 220 -8.03 27.56 16.94
CA VAL A 220 -8.71 26.32 17.33
C VAL A 220 -10.12 26.62 17.80
N VAL A 221 -11.04 25.70 17.53
CA VAL A 221 -12.40 25.70 18.10
C VAL A 221 -12.46 24.61 19.14
N ALA A 222 -12.88 24.93 20.36
CA ALA A 222 -13.13 23.95 21.40
C ALA A 222 -14.48 23.27 21.14
N LEU A 223 -14.45 21.96 20.88
CA LEU A 223 -15.64 21.14 20.63
C LEU A 223 -16.14 20.41 21.88
N ASP A 224 -15.78 20.84 23.09
CA ASP A 224 -16.37 20.25 24.29
C ASP A 224 -17.87 20.58 24.37
N ALA A 225 -18.69 19.60 24.73
CA ALA A 225 -20.03 19.90 25.17
C ALA A 225 -19.86 20.71 26.44
N ALA A 226 -20.21 22.00 26.39
CA ALA A 226 -20.09 22.85 27.56
C ALA A 226 -20.79 22.13 28.73
N SER A 227 -20.02 21.83 29.77
CA SER A 227 -20.49 21.29 31.05
C SER A 227 -21.54 22.20 31.72
N THR A 228 -21.85 23.34 31.10
CA THR A 228 -22.76 24.40 31.54
C THR A 228 -24.10 24.44 30.79
N GLY A 229 -24.36 23.52 29.83
CA GLY A 229 -25.65 23.48 29.13
C GLY A 229 -25.85 24.56 28.06
N GLU A 230 -24.81 25.34 27.75
CA GLU A 230 -24.83 26.37 26.71
C GLU A 230 -23.95 25.90 25.55
N ARG A 231 -24.53 25.62 24.38
CA ARG A 231 -23.79 25.15 23.20
C ARG A 231 -23.03 26.32 22.56
N ILE A 232 -21.97 26.79 23.22
CA ILE A 232 -21.09 27.84 22.70
C ILE A 232 -19.75 27.21 22.31
N ALA A 233 -19.42 27.27 21.02
CA ALA A 233 -18.05 27.02 20.55
C ALA A 233 -17.16 28.18 21.03
N SER A 234 -16.15 27.90 21.85
CA SER A 234 -15.14 28.90 22.20
C SER A 234 -13.95 28.79 21.24
N THR A 235 -13.37 29.93 20.88
CA THR A 235 -12.22 30.00 19.98
C THR A 235 -11.00 30.53 20.69
N ALA A 236 -9.83 29.97 20.36
CA ALA A 236 -8.55 30.38 20.89
C ALA A 236 -7.49 30.35 19.81
N GLN A 237 -6.43 31.12 19.98
CA GLN A 237 -5.24 31.00 19.14
C GLN A 237 -4.28 29.99 19.75
N ARG A 238 -3.64 29.20 18.89
CA ARG A 238 -2.72 28.14 19.30
C ARG A 238 -1.53 28.12 18.34
N LEU A 239 -0.33 27.98 18.90
CA LEU A 239 0.89 27.87 18.14
C LEU A 239 0.91 26.56 17.32
N ASP A 240 1.42 26.63 16.10
CA ASP A 240 1.38 25.52 15.13
C ASP A 240 2.10 24.27 15.62
N THR A 241 3.05 24.43 16.54
CA THR A 241 3.86 23.35 17.14
C THR A 241 3.14 22.57 18.24
N LEU A 242 2.00 23.05 18.73
CA LEU A 242 1.22 22.37 19.76
C LEU A 242 0.28 21.33 19.15
N GLY A 243 -0.12 20.34 19.95
CA GLY A 243 -1.13 19.36 19.54
C GLY A 243 -2.55 19.90 19.67
N ALA A 244 -3.42 19.67 18.68
CA ALA A 244 -4.87 19.80 18.79
C ALA A 244 -5.56 18.73 17.94
N TYR A 245 -6.82 18.40 18.25
CA TYR A 245 -7.58 17.43 17.48
C TYR A 245 -7.76 17.91 16.04
N VAL A 246 -7.92 16.95 15.15
CA VAL A 246 -7.98 17.21 13.73
C VAL A 246 -9.35 16.83 13.18
N SER A 247 -9.92 17.68 12.34
CA SER A 247 -11.14 17.37 11.59
C SER A 247 -10.99 17.85 10.16
N CYS A 248 -11.66 17.17 9.23
CA CYS A 248 -11.69 17.57 7.83
C CYS A 248 -13.09 17.80 7.32
N VAL A 249 -13.14 18.65 6.30
CA VAL A 249 -14.34 19.00 5.55
C VAL A 249 -14.05 18.93 4.05
N ARG A 250 -15.10 18.63 3.29
CA ARG A 250 -15.17 18.75 1.83
C ARG A 250 -16.51 19.33 1.41
#